data_AF-A0A1M5RGU8-F1
#
_entry.id   AF-A0A1M5RGU8-F1
#
_cell.length_a   1.000
_cell.length_b   1.000
_cell.length_c   1.000
_cell.angle_alpha   90.00
_cell.angle_beta   90.00
_cell.angle_gamma   90.00
#
_symmetry.space_group_name_H-M   'P 1'
#
loop_
_entity.id
_entity.type
_entity.pdbx_description
1 polymer ?
#
loop_
_entity_poly.entity_id
_entity_poly.type
_entity_poly.pdbx_seq_one_letter_code
_entity_poly.pdbx_strand_id
1 'polypeptide(L)'
;MSKRILAISILAIASFFVACENDDGDQPQMQQVQANLPKSVPIVNVDPFTAPAEPVVTQDQANKYVKASAALVELGVSWSKKIEEAKEGEKVQILDAYNVARDQLCARIGLKGIAEYNWITEVALPNPRNIPFFEAAGLKK
;
A
#
# COMPACT_ATOMS: atom_id res chain seq x y z
N MET A 1 -41.05 -62.58 -10.64
CA MET A 1 -42.38 -61.95 -10.43
C MET A 1 -42.32 -60.51 -10.91
N SER A 2 -43.38 -60.10 -11.62
CA SER A 2 -43.94 -58.73 -11.75
C SER A 2 -42.99 -57.62 -12.24
N LYS A 3 -43.12 -57.16 -13.51
CA LYS A 3 -44.07 -56.12 -14.00
C LYS A 3 -43.91 -54.80 -13.21
N ARG A 4 -43.59 -53.67 -13.82
CA ARG A 4 -44.44 -52.78 -14.67
C ARG A 4 -43.48 -51.75 -15.32
N ILE A 5 -43.43 -51.49 -16.62
CA ILE A 5 -44.39 -50.88 -17.55
C ILE A 5 -44.70 -49.39 -17.28
N LEU A 6 -44.61 -48.61 -18.37
CA LEU A 6 -45.17 -47.28 -18.69
C LEU A 6 -44.52 -46.06 -18.00
N ALA A 7 -44.40 -44.86 -18.59
CA ALA A 7 -44.53 -44.31 -19.96
C ALA A 7 -44.60 -42.77 -19.84
N ILE A 8 -44.10 -42.07 -20.87
CA ILE A 8 -44.66 -40.90 -21.59
C ILE A 8 -45.09 -39.69 -20.71
N SER A 9 -44.53 -38.49 -20.90
CA SER A 9 -44.97 -37.45 -21.86
C SER A 9 -43.99 -36.25 -21.74
N ILE A 10 -43.23 -35.79 -22.75
CA ILE A 10 -43.57 -34.88 -23.88
C ILE A 10 -44.50 -33.70 -23.52
N LEU A 11 -43.96 -32.47 -23.52
CA LEU A 11 -44.50 -31.25 -24.18
C LEU A 11 -43.47 -30.11 -24.00
N ALA A 12 -42.72 -29.64 -25.02
CA ALA A 12 -43.09 -28.81 -26.17
C ALA A 12 -43.63 -27.42 -25.74
N ILE A 13 -42.97 -26.31 -26.10
CA ILE A 13 -43.34 -25.29 -27.12
C ILE A 13 -42.68 -23.98 -26.59
N ALA A 14 -42.12 -23.02 -27.32
CA ALA A 14 -41.82 -22.80 -28.73
C ALA A 14 -40.74 -21.73 -28.79
N SER A 15 -39.93 -21.80 -29.83
CA SER A 15 -39.14 -20.70 -30.35
C SER A 15 -40.07 -19.54 -30.73
N PHE A 16 -39.88 -18.37 -30.12
CA PHE A 16 -40.31 -17.10 -30.70
C PHE A 16 -39.06 -16.33 -31.12
N PHE A 17 -38.75 -16.40 -32.42
CA PHE A 17 -38.01 -15.34 -33.07
C PHE A 17 -38.99 -14.18 -33.26
N VAL A 18 -38.74 -13.06 -32.58
CA VAL A 18 -39.22 -11.75 -33.03
C VAL A 18 -38.03 -10.81 -32.93
N ALA A 19 -37.50 -10.47 -34.10
CA ALA A 19 -36.68 -9.30 -34.29
C ALA A 19 -37.56 -8.07 -34.02
N CYS A 20 -37.20 -7.30 -33.00
CA CYS A 20 -37.53 -5.88 -32.94
C CYS A 20 -36.23 -5.12 -33.21
N GLU A 21 -36.31 -4.35 -34.28
CA GLU A 21 -35.33 -3.44 -34.82
C GLU A 21 -35.47 -2.06 -34.15
N ASN A 22 -34.32 -1.41 -33.93
CA ASN A 22 -34.06 0.01 -33.62
C ASN A 22 -34.30 0.62 -32.22
N ASP A 23 -33.31 1.44 -31.85
CA ASP A 23 -33.24 2.51 -30.84
C ASP A 23 -33.36 2.18 -29.35
N ASP A 24 -32.22 2.12 -28.66
CA ASP A 24 -31.69 3.26 -27.88
C ASP A 24 -30.52 2.76 -27.00
N GLY A 25 -29.31 3.19 -27.36
CA GLY A 25 -28.14 3.00 -26.52
C GLY A 25 -28.18 3.96 -25.34
N ASP A 26 -28.75 3.51 -24.23
CA ASP A 26 -28.63 4.21 -22.95
C ASP A 26 -28.23 3.21 -21.86
N GLN A 27 -26.93 2.91 -21.81
CA GLN A 27 -26.34 2.32 -20.62
C GLN A 27 -26.44 3.37 -19.50
N PRO A 28 -26.92 3.02 -18.29
CA PRO A 28 -26.92 3.97 -17.18
C PRO A 28 -25.48 4.39 -16.90
N GLN A 29 -25.13 5.62 -17.29
CA GLN A 29 -23.87 6.24 -16.93
C GLN A 29 -23.86 6.32 -15.41
N MET A 30 -23.07 5.45 -14.76
CA MET A 30 -22.61 5.71 -13.42
C MET A 30 -21.90 7.05 -13.48
N GLN A 31 -22.57 8.09 -13.00
CA GLN A 31 -22.00 9.40 -12.78
C GLN A 31 -20.74 9.16 -11.93
N GLN A 32 -19.58 9.21 -12.58
CA GLN A 32 -18.32 9.30 -11.88
C GLN A 32 -18.39 10.63 -11.15
N VAL A 33 -18.80 10.57 -9.90
CA VAL A 33 -18.55 11.64 -8.94
C VAL A 33 -17.03 11.70 -8.87
N GLN A 34 -16.42 12.49 -9.76
CA GLN A 34 -15.08 13.02 -9.56
C GLN A 34 -15.20 13.96 -8.37
N ALA A 35 -15.27 13.33 -7.18
CA ALA A 35 -14.89 13.97 -5.97
C ALA A 35 -13.52 14.59 -6.27
N ASN A 36 -13.43 15.89 -6.05
CA ASN A 36 -12.22 16.68 -6.20
C ASN A 36 -11.25 16.16 -5.13
N LEU A 37 -10.66 14.98 -5.37
CA LEU A 37 -9.71 14.34 -4.50
C LEU A 37 -8.51 15.29 -4.45
N PRO A 38 -8.05 15.68 -3.25
CA PRO A 38 -6.87 16.52 -3.13
C PRO A 38 -5.75 15.88 -3.96
N LYS A 39 -5.11 16.67 -4.83
CA LYS A 39 -4.04 16.19 -5.74
C LYS A 39 -3.08 15.33 -4.94
N SER A 40 -3.14 14.02 -5.11
CA SER A 40 -2.26 13.10 -4.41
C SER A 40 -0.84 13.43 -4.84
N VAL A 41 0.06 13.68 -3.88
CA VAL A 41 1.48 13.80 -4.16
C VAL A 41 1.89 12.55 -4.96
N PRO A 42 2.59 12.68 -6.10
CA PRO A 42 3.00 11.53 -6.88
C PRO A 42 3.74 10.50 -6.02
N ILE A 43 3.45 9.22 -6.27
CA ILE A 43 4.20 8.10 -5.71
C ILE A 43 5.61 8.16 -6.29
N VAL A 44 6.62 8.11 -5.42
CA VAL A 44 8.03 8.06 -5.86
C VAL A 44 8.44 6.61 -6.05
N ASN A 45 9.36 6.36 -6.97
CA ASN A 45 9.97 5.04 -7.11
C ASN A 45 10.73 4.70 -5.83
N VAL A 46 10.51 3.51 -5.29
CA VAL A 46 11.28 2.99 -4.15
C VAL A 46 12.30 2.01 -4.70
N ASP A 47 13.56 2.43 -4.70
CA ASP A 47 14.64 1.56 -5.15
C ASP A 47 14.83 0.40 -4.15
N PRO A 48 15.09 -0.83 -4.65
CA PRO A 48 15.35 -1.96 -3.77
C PRO A 48 16.63 -1.72 -2.96
N PHE A 49 16.56 -1.99 -1.66
CA PHE A 49 17.71 -1.95 -0.78
C PHE A 49 18.47 -3.28 -0.81
N THR A 50 19.81 -3.19 -0.81
CA THR A 50 20.70 -4.34 -0.60
C THR A 50 21.69 -3.92 0.47
N ALA A 51 21.74 -4.69 1.55
CA ALA A 51 22.65 -4.41 2.66
C ALA A 51 24.11 -4.46 2.18
N PRO A 52 24.95 -3.46 2.53
CA PRO A 52 26.37 -3.52 2.25
C PRO A 52 27.06 -4.61 3.10
N ALA A 53 28.20 -5.10 2.62
CA ALA A 53 28.97 -6.12 3.34
C ALA A 53 29.53 -5.63 4.68
N GLU A 54 29.90 -4.35 4.76
CA GLU A 54 30.29 -3.72 6.02
C GLU A 54 29.14 -2.86 6.58
N PRO A 55 28.87 -2.92 7.90
CA PRO A 55 27.83 -2.13 8.54
C PRO A 55 28.27 -0.69 8.81
N VAL A 56 28.83 -0.02 7.79
CA VAL A 56 29.35 1.36 7.88
C VAL A 56 28.46 2.26 7.03
N VAL A 57 28.04 3.39 7.60
CA VAL A 57 27.25 4.41 6.89
C VAL A 57 28.12 5.59 6.48
N THR A 58 27.69 6.29 5.44
CA THR A 58 28.20 7.61 5.08
C THR A 58 27.55 8.71 5.92
N GLN A 59 28.16 9.90 5.95
CA GLN A 59 27.54 11.08 6.57
C GLN A 59 26.18 11.43 5.93
N ASP A 60 26.05 11.27 4.62
CA ASP A 60 24.79 11.51 3.91
C ASP A 60 23.69 10.56 4.37
N GLN A 61 24.00 9.25 4.49
CA GLN A 61 23.05 8.27 5.03
C GLN A 61 22.65 8.58 6.48
N ALA A 62 23.59 8.99 7.33
CA ALA A 62 23.28 9.41 8.70
C ALA A 62 22.34 10.63 8.73
N ASN A 63 22.58 11.64 7.88
CA ASN A 63 21.71 12.82 7.76
C ASN A 63 20.30 12.45 7.29
N LYS A 64 20.19 11.56 6.29
CA LYS A 64 18.91 11.06 5.79
C LYS A 64 18.16 10.24 6.84
N TYR A 65 18.88 9.41 7.59
CA TYR A 65 18.33 8.62 8.69
C TYR A 65 17.72 9.49 9.79
N VAL A 66 18.42 10.53 10.25
CA VAL A 66 17.88 11.44 11.28
C VAL A 66 16.62 12.15 10.79
N LYS A 67 16.63 12.65 9.55
CA LYS A 67 15.43 13.27 8.93
C LYS A 67 14.27 12.28 8.82
N ALA A 68 14.54 11.05 8.37
CA ALA A 68 13.54 10.00 8.27
C ALA A 68 12.98 9.62 9.64
N SER A 69 13.81 9.57 10.68
CA SER A 69 13.36 9.24 12.04
C SER A 69 12.35 10.25 12.57
N ALA A 70 12.62 11.55 12.45
CA ALA A 70 11.68 12.59 12.85
C ALA A 70 10.36 12.51 12.07
N ALA A 71 10.44 12.38 10.74
CA ALA A 71 9.27 12.34 9.87
C ALA A 71 8.43 11.06 10.06
N LEU A 72 9.06 9.91 10.35
CA LEU A 72 8.35 8.66 10.67
C LEU A 72 7.60 8.74 11.99
N VAL A 73 8.12 9.46 12.99
CA VAL A 73 7.40 9.70 14.25
C VAL A 73 6.13 10.51 14.00
N GLU A 74 6.23 11.61 13.24
CA GLU A 74 5.07 12.44 12.87
C GLU A 74 4.04 11.65 12.05
N LEU A 75 4.52 10.84 11.11
CA LEU A 75 3.67 9.93 10.34
C LEU A 75 2.94 8.97 11.29
N GLY A 76 3.66 8.30 12.19
CA GLY A 76 3.09 7.38 13.17
C GLY A 76 1.98 8.03 14.01
N VAL A 77 2.21 9.23 14.55
CA VAL A 77 1.19 9.97 15.31
C VAL A 77 -0.08 10.19 14.48
N SER A 78 0.05 10.63 13.22
CA SER A 78 -1.10 10.89 12.36
C SER A 78 -1.88 9.63 11.97
N TRP A 79 -1.20 8.49 11.85
CA TRP A 79 -1.81 7.22 11.43
C TRP A 79 -2.37 6.43 12.60
N SER A 80 -1.76 6.48 13.79
CA SER A 80 -2.30 5.82 15.00
C SER A 80 -3.71 6.31 15.30
N LYS A 81 -3.95 7.62 15.24
CA LYS A 81 -5.29 8.20 15.40
C LYS A 81 -6.30 7.64 14.38
N LYS A 82 -5.89 7.54 13.11
CA LYS A 82 -6.75 6.98 12.05
C LYS A 82 -7.09 5.51 12.29
N ILE A 83 -6.15 4.73 12.81
CA ILE A 83 -6.35 3.31 13.10
C ILE A 83 -7.29 3.13 14.31
N GLU A 84 -7.13 3.97 15.34
CA GLU A 84 -7.99 3.97 16.53
C GLU A 84 -9.45 4.33 16.20
N GLU A 85 -9.65 5.29 15.30
CA GLU A 85 -10.99 5.75 14.88
C GLU A 85 -11.65 4.84 13.82
N ALA A 86 -10.90 3.92 13.20
CA ALA A 86 -11.37 3.08 12.12
C ALA A 86 -12.23 1.89 12.60
N LYS A 87 -13.15 1.45 11.73
CA LYS A 87 -13.91 0.21 11.95
C LYS A 87 -12.97 -0.99 11.85
N GLU A 88 -13.30 -2.07 12.54
CA GLU A 88 -12.45 -3.27 12.60
C GLU A 88 -12.09 -3.82 11.20
N GLY A 89 -13.04 -3.83 10.27
CA GLY A 89 -12.81 -4.29 8.89
C GLY A 89 -11.92 -3.38 8.04
N GLU A 90 -11.65 -2.15 8.48
CA GLU A 90 -10.84 -1.16 7.75
C GLU A 90 -9.41 -1.08 8.29
N LYS A 91 -9.17 -1.52 9.53
CA LYS A 91 -7.87 -1.42 10.20
C LYS A 91 -6.73 -2.08 9.43
N VAL A 92 -6.97 -3.27 8.86
CA VAL A 92 -5.95 -3.98 8.07
C VAL A 92 -5.54 -3.16 6.84
N GLN A 93 -6.52 -2.60 6.11
CA GLN A 93 -6.24 -1.79 4.93
C GLN A 93 -5.48 -0.50 5.29
N ILE A 94 -5.81 0.10 6.43
CA ILE A 94 -5.09 1.28 6.95
C ILE A 94 -3.67 0.90 7.37
N LEU A 95 -3.44 -0.26 7.99
CA LEU A 95 -2.10 -0.73 8.34
C LEU A 95 -1.25 -1.01 7.08
N ASP A 96 -1.83 -1.60 6.05
CA ASP A 96 -1.13 -1.81 4.78
C ASP A 96 -0.76 -0.49 4.11
N ALA A 97 -1.71 0.45 4.07
CA ALA A 97 -1.45 1.78 3.53
C ALA A 97 -0.42 2.56 4.37
N TYR A 98 -0.37 2.34 5.69
CA TYR A 98 0.66 2.90 6.56
C TYR A 98 2.05 2.37 6.21
N ASN A 99 2.19 1.06 5.96
CA ASN A 99 3.45 0.46 5.55
C ASN A 99 3.96 1.07 4.23
N VAL A 100 3.07 1.25 3.25
CA VAL A 100 3.40 1.94 1.99
C VAL A 100 3.79 3.39 2.26
N ALA A 101 3.08 4.10 3.15
CA ALA A 101 3.37 5.49 3.47
C ALA A 101 4.75 5.66 4.12
N ARG A 102 5.16 4.74 5.01
CA ARG A 102 6.51 4.72 5.61
C ARG A 102 7.58 4.56 4.55
N ASP A 103 7.38 3.61 3.64
CA ASP A 103 8.32 3.31 2.58
C ASP A 103 8.50 4.50 1.62
N GLN A 104 7.38 5.10 1.22
CA GLN A 104 7.34 6.31 0.40
C GLN A 104 7.97 7.53 1.09
N LEU A 105 7.79 7.68 2.40
CA LEU A 105 8.40 8.75 3.18
C LEU A 105 9.92 8.62 3.19
N CYS A 106 10.44 7.42 3.47
CA CYS A 106 11.88 7.14 3.43
C CYS A 106 12.46 7.39 2.02
N ALA A 107 11.76 6.94 0.97
CA ALA A 107 12.14 7.17 -0.42
C ALA A 107 12.22 8.66 -0.78
N ARG A 108 11.25 9.48 -0.34
CA ARG A 108 11.27 10.94 -0.57
C ARG A 108 12.43 11.66 0.11
N ILE A 109 12.94 11.11 1.21
CA ILE A 109 14.13 11.65 1.91
C ILE A 109 15.43 11.18 1.23
N GLY A 110 15.34 10.22 0.32
CA GLY A 110 16.47 9.70 -0.46
C GLY A 110 17.13 8.47 0.16
N LEU A 111 16.41 7.74 1.02
CA LEU A 111 16.75 6.36 1.40
C LEU A 111 16.10 5.39 0.41
N LYS A 112 16.61 4.17 0.32
CA LYS A 112 16.03 3.05 -0.44
C LYS A 112 14.86 2.42 0.33
N GLY A 113 13.86 3.25 0.62
CA GLY A 113 12.66 2.86 1.34
C GLY A 113 12.88 2.57 2.82
N ILE A 114 11.87 1.96 3.43
CA ILE A 114 11.88 1.56 4.84
C ILE A 114 12.90 0.47 5.12
N ALA A 115 13.30 -0.30 4.11
CA ALA A 115 14.29 -1.36 4.23
C ALA A 115 15.68 -0.80 4.60
N GLU A 116 16.14 0.26 3.92
CA GLU A 116 17.41 0.91 4.30
C GLU A 116 17.31 1.55 5.69
N TYR A 117 16.18 2.19 6.01
CA TYR A 117 15.95 2.77 7.34
C TYR A 117 16.05 1.71 8.46
N ASN A 118 15.39 0.57 8.30
CA ASN A 118 15.42 -0.51 9.30
C ASN A 118 16.83 -1.09 9.43
N TRP A 119 17.55 -1.29 8.32
CA TRP A 119 18.94 -1.73 8.37
C TRP A 119 19.85 -0.73 9.08
N ILE A 120 19.68 0.58 8.83
CA ILE A 120 20.43 1.60 9.56
C ILE A 120 20.11 1.51 11.07
N THR A 121 18.84 1.38 11.42
CA THR A 121 18.38 1.30 12.82
C THR A 121 18.94 0.08 13.56
N GLU A 122 18.86 -1.09 12.93
CA GLU A 122 19.13 -2.38 13.58
C GLU A 122 20.60 -2.78 13.49
N VAL A 123 21.32 -2.35 12.44
CA VAL A 123 22.66 -2.83 12.12
C VAL A 123 23.70 -1.72 12.18
N ALA A 124 23.46 -0.59 11.52
CA ALA A 124 24.46 0.46 11.41
C ALA A 124 24.54 1.33 12.68
N LEU A 125 23.40 1.65 13.29
CA LEU A 125 23.33 2.53 14.46
C LEU A 125 24.06 1.97 15.69
N PRO A 126 23.98 0.65 16.00
CA PRO A 126 24.76 0.07 17.10
C PRO A 126 26.26 -0.03 16.83
N ASN A 127 26.73 0.12 15.58
CA ASN A 127 28.14 -0.01 15.24
C ASN A 127 28.95 1.21 15.74
N PRO A 128 29.96 1.01 16.63
CA PRO A 128 30.76 2.11 17.16
C PRO A 128 31.48 2.95 16.10
N ARG A 129 31.80 2.37 14.94
CA ARG A 129 32.42 3.10 13.81
C ARG A 129 31.52 4.20 13.26
N ASN A 130 30.22 4.13 13.48
CA ASN A 130 29.25 5.07 12.93
C ASN A 130 28.83 6.19 13.89
N ILE A 131 29.20 6.09 15.18
CA ILE A 131 28.93 7.11 16.20
C ILE A 131 29.22 8.54 15.70
N PRO A 132 30.41 8.86 15.15
CA PRO A 132 30.71 10.23 14.73
C PRO A 132 29.78 10.73 13.61
N PHE A 133 29.32 9.86 12.70
CA PHE A 133 28.43 10.27 11.62
C PHE A 133 27.02 10.60 12.15
N PHE A 134 26.50 9.80 13.08
CA PHE A 134 25.19 10.05 13.69
C PHE A 134 25.19 11.26 14.63
N GLU A 135 26.24 11.43 15.44
CA GLU A 135 26.41 12.61 16.30
C GLU A 135 26.51 13.88 15.43
N ALA A 136 27.28 13.85 14.34
CA ALA A 136 27.35 14.96 13.38
C ALA A 136 26.02 15.22 12.64
N ALA A 137 25.21 14.18 12.43
CA ALA A 137 23.86 14.30 11.88
C ALA A 137 22.83 14.84 12.89
N GLY A 138 23.23 15.09 14.15
CA GLY A 138 22.39 15.63 15.21
C GLY A 138 21.65 14.58 16.03
N LEU A 139 21.96 13.30 15.87
CA LEU A 139 21.44 12.25 16.72
C LEU A 139 22.15 12.33 18.09
N LYS A 140 21.39 12.71 19.12
CA LYS A 140 21.87 12.76 20.49
C LYS A 140 21.70 11.39 21.16
N LYS A 141 22.66 10.99 21.97
CA LYS A 141 22.56 9.83 22.87
C LYS A 141 21.60 10.12 24.03
#